data_AF-A0A6P1CXU1-F1
#
_entry.id   AF-A0A6P1CXU1-F1
#
_cell.length_a   1.000
_cell.length_b   1.000
_cell.length_c   1.000
_cell.angle_alpha   90.00
_cell.angle_beta   90.00
_cell.angle_gamma   90.00
#
_symmetry.space_group_name_H-M   'P 1'
#
loop_
_entity.id
_entity.type
_entity.pdbx_description
1 polymer ?
#
loop_
_entity_poly.entity_id
_entity_poly.type
_entity_poly.pdbx_seq_one_letter_code
_entity_poly.pdbx_strand_id
1 'polypeptide(L)'
;MKVVVIGAGAFAAEAARLICRSPANHEVVIADADPRRCRTLAEEIGARTCDLDPYSAGEIGRLCRGADLAFNTLTTRDADILRVAGATIAAGAHYVDAADGRHGADRLVHGPGLDRAARAAGVTVLMGIGFSPGLTDLIAGWAAQSFDSAPEIAIRKTRGHRCLPGQAARTESTWQVVARGEAGGRATRVVFGGFAGHNHSLAAHTAAVAIDDILSGMITTRGLVGPQDCIEPEPFVLRVLDEAGSSLRRFTSETTDIL
;
A
#
# COMPACT_ATOMS: atom_id res chain seq x y z
N MET A 1 -12.43 0.04 15.10
CA MET A 1 -13.16 -0.29 13.85
C MET A 1 -12.98 -1.77 13.55
N LYS A 2 -13.82 -2.38 12.70
CA LYS A 2 -13.70 -3.77 12.24
C LYS A 2 -12.99 -3.84 10.90
N VAL A 3 -11.83 -4.50 10.88
CA VAL A 3 -10.98 -4.70 9.70
C VAL A 3 -11.00 -6.16 9.29
N VAL A 4 -11.37 -6.41 8.03
CA VAL A 4 -11.28 -7.75 7.42
C VAL A 4 -10.00 -7.82 6.61
N VAL A 5 -9.09 -8.72 6.96
CA VAL A 5 -7.89 -9.03 6.17
C VAL A 5 -8.17 -10.25 5.31
N ILE A 6 -8.18 -10.07 4.00
CA ILE A 6 -8.41 -11.13 3.02
C ILE A 6 -7.05 -11.62 2.51
N GLY A 7 -6.71 -12.85 2.89
CA GLY A 7 -5.44 -13.52 2.69
C GLY A 7 -4.68 -13.73 4.01
N ALA A 8 -3.95 -14.84 4.11
CA ALA A 8 -3.13 -15.21 5.28
C ALA A 8 -1.68 -15.57 4.87
N GLY A 9 -1.19 -14.99 3.78
CA GLY A 9 0.21 -15.09 3.35
C GLY A 9 1.17 -14.27 4.22
N ALA A 10 2.48 -14.34 3.93
CA ALA A 10 3.51 -13.65 4.73
C ALA A 10 3.27 -12.14 4.84
N PHE A 11 2.96 -11.48 3.72
CA PHE A 11 2.62 -10.05 3.69
C PHE A 11 1.37 -9.73 4.53
N ALA A 12 0.31 -10.52 4.37
CA ALA A 12 -0.92 -10.35 5.15
C ALA A 12 -0.68 -10.51 6.65
N ALA A 13 0.15 -11.47 7.03
CA ALA A 13 0.53 -11.72 8.42
C ALA A 13 1.29 -10.55 9.03
N GLU A 14 2.26 -9.97 8.32
CA GLU A 14 2.98 -8.79 8.78
C GLU A 14 2.06 -7.58 8.92
N ALA A 15 1.23 -7.30 7.91
CA ALA A 15 0.29 -6.19 7.96
C ALA A 15 -0.75 -6.38 9.07
N ALA A 16 -1.32 -7.58 9.25
CA ALA A 16 -2.28 -7.86 10.31
C ALA A 16 -1.68 -7.66 11.71
N ARG A 17 -0.42 -8.04 11.93
CA ARG A 17 0.29 -7.75 13.19
C ARG A 17 0.41 -6.25 13.46
N LEU A 18 0.71 -5.46 12.43
CA LEU A 18 0.81 -4.00 12.55
C LEU A 18 -0.57 -3.38 12.85
N ILE A 19 -1.61 -3.79 12.12
CA ILE A 19 -2.99 -3.34 12.32
C ILE A 19 -3.48 -3.68 13.74
N CYS A 20 -3.21 -4.89 14.25
CA CYS A 20 -3.56 -5.28 15.62
C CYS A 20 -2.78 -4.51 16.70
N ARG A 21 -1.55 -4.05 16.39
CA ARG A 21 -0.72 -3.27 17.32
C ARG A 21 -1.01 -1.77 17.28
N SER A 22 -1.80 -1.31 16.31
CA SER A 22 -2.22 0.08 16.23
C SER A 22 -2.92 0.51 17.53
N PRO A 23 -2.64 1.71 18.06
CA PRO A 23 -3.33 2.23 19.25
C PRO A 23 -4.84 2.39 19.04
N ALA A 24 -5.33 2.35 17.79
CA ALA A 24 -6.75 2.35 17.47
C ALA A 24 -7.49 1.05 17.86
N ASN A 25 -6.75 -0.03 18.20
CA ASN A 25 -7.27 -1.29 18.72
C ASN A 25 -8.43 -1.87 17.87
N HIS A 26 -8.18 -2.07 16.58
CA HIS A 26 -9.17 -2.58 15.65
C HIS A 26 -9.54 -4.03 15.92
N GLU A 27 -10.81 -4.37 15.68
CA GLU A 27 -11.24 -5.76 15.64
C GLU A 27 -10.84 -6.37 14.29
N VAL A 28 -9.92 -7.35 14.30
CA VAL A 28 -9.40 -7.97 13.08
C VAL A 28 -10.06 -9.32 12.81
N VAL A 29 -10.47 -9.53 11.57
CA VAL A 29 -10.93 -10.83 11.03
C VAL A 29 -10.03 -11.24 9.88
N ILE A 30 -9.46 -12.45 9.95
CA ILE A 30 -8.57 -13.00 8.93
C ILE A 30 -9.34 -14.03 8.11
N ALA A 31 -9.30 -13.90 6.79
CA ALA A 31 -10.01 -14.81 5.90
C ALA A 31 -9.13 -15.29 4.74
N ASP A 32 -9.06 -16.60 4.52
CA ASP A 32 -8.26 -17.23 3.47
C ASP A 32 -8.93 -18.56 3.09
N ALA A 33 -8.58 -19.10 1.92
CA ALA A 33 -9.01 -20.42 1.49
C ALA A 33 -8.34 -21.55 2.29
N ASP A 34 -7.18 -21.28 2.90
CA ASP A 34 -6.50 -22.20 3.82
C ASP A 34 -6.82 -21.87 5.29
N PRO A 35 -7.77 -22.57 5.93
CA PRO A 35 -8.16 -22.30 7.31
C PRO A 35 -7.02 -22.50 8.32
N ARG A 36 -5.99 -23.28 7.98
CA ARG A 36 -4.85 -23.51 8.88
C ARG A 36 -4.03 -22.23 9.04
N ARG A 37 -3.78 -21.50 7.94
CA ARG A 37 -3.03 -20.23 7.97
C ARG A 37 -3.77 -19.16 8.75
N CYS A 38 -5.09 -19.06 8.55
CA CYS A 38 -5.93 -18.16 9.32
C CYS A 38 -5.82 -18.42 10.82
N ARG A 39 -6.00 -19.68 11.26
CA ARG A 39 -5.96 -20.05 12.68
C ARG A 39 -4.61 -19.74 13.32
N THR A 40 -3.50 -20.13 12.69
CA THR A 40 -2.16 -19.86 13.22
C THR A 40 -1.92 -18.37 13.43
N LEU A 41 -2.27 -17.53 12.44
CA LEU A 41 -2.09 -16.10 12.56
C LEU A 41 -3.04 -15.47 13.59
N ALA A 42 -4.29 -15.92 13.62
CA ALA A 42 -5.30 -15.41 14.55
C ALA A 42 -4.98 -15.74 16.02
N GLU A 43 -4.48 -16.94 16.29
CA GLU A 43 -3.99 -17.34 17.63
C GLU A 43 -2.83 -16.45 18.09
N GLU A 44 -1.95 -16.05 17.17
CA GLU A 44 -0.81 -15.18 17.48
C GLU A 44 -1.24 -13.75 17.83
N ILE A 45 -2.18 -13.17 17.07
CA ILE A 45 -2.53 -11.75 17.16
C ILE A 45 -3.87 -11.48 17.87
N GLY A 46 -4.55 -12.52 18.37
CA GLY A 46 -5.84 -12.40 19.03
C GLY A 46 -7.00 -12.02 18.09
N ALA A 47 -6.93 -12.42 16.81
CA ALA A 47 -7.95 -12.10 15.81
C ALA A 47 -9.01 -13.20 15.69
N ARG A 48 -10.09 -12.92 14.96
CA ARG A 48 -11.07 -13.93 14.52
C ARG A 48 -10.70 -14.46 13.14
N THR A 49 -11.19 -15.65 12.79
CA THR A 49 -11.01 -16.23 11.45
C THR A 49 -12.32 -16.46 10.75
N CYS A 50 -12.31 -16.42 9.42
CA CYS A 50 -13.41 -16.86 8.57
C CYS A 50 -12.85 -17.66 7.39
N ASP A 51 -13.46 -18.80 7.09
CA ASP A 51 -13.16 -19.51 5.85
C ASP A 51 -13.75 -18.71 4.68
N LEU A 52 -13.02 -18.62 3.57
CA LEU A 52 -13.43 -17.82 2.43
C LEU A 52 -13.00 -18.49 1.13
N ASP A 53 -13.95 -18.72 0.23
CA ASP A 53 -13.65 -18.86 -1.19
C ASP A 53 -13.45 -17.45 -1.82
N PRO A 54 -12.22 -17.04 -2.17
CA PRO A 54 -11.97 -15.71 -2.75
C PRO A 54 -12.56 -15.54 -4.15
N TYR A 55 -13.07 -16.60 -4.77
CA TYR A 55 -13.76 -16.54 -6.06
C TYR A 55 -15.28 -16.38 -5.90
N SER A 56 -15.81 -16.46 -4.68
CA SER A 56 -17.23 -16.32 -4.36
C SER A 56 -17.58 -14.90 -3.91
N ALA A 57 -18.12 -14.08 -4.83
CA ALA A 57 -18.56 -12.72 -4.51
C ALA A 57 -19.59 -12.66 -3.37
N GLY A 58 -20.44 -13.70 -3.26
CA GLY A 58 -21.43 -13.80 -2.19
C GLY A 58 -20.82 -14.06 -0.81
N GLU A 59 -19.76 -14.87 -0.73
CA GLU A 59 -19.02 -15.06 0.52
C GLU A 59 -18.26 -13.81 0.93
N ILE A 60 -17.58 -13.15 -0.03
CA ILE A 60 -16.88 -11.89 0.22
C ILE A 60 -17.84 -10.83 0.75
N GLY A 61 -19.01 -10.68 0.11
CA GLY A 61 -20.03 -9.72 0.55
C GLY A 61 -20.61 -10.03 1.93
N ARG A 62 -20.74 -11.31 2.31
CA ARG A 62 -21.15 -11.70 3.68
C ARG A 62 -20.06 -11.37 4.70
N LEU A 63 -18.81 -11.67 4.37
CA LEU A 63 -17.66 -11.38 5.23
C LEU A 63 -17.50 -9.88 5.50
N CYS A 64 -17.63 -9.05 4.47
CA CYS A 64 -17.48 -7.60 4.57
C CYS A 64 -18.69 -6.90 5.20
N ARG A 65 -19.82 -7.58 5.40
CA ARG A 65 -21.01 -6.96 5.98
C ARG A 65 -20.74 -6.50 7.41
N GLY A 66 -20.98 -5.20 7.65
CA GLY A 66 -20.72 -4.56 8.93
C GLY A 66 -19.23 -4.45 9.28
N ALA A 67 -18.32 -4.67 8.32
CA ALA A 67 -16.93 -4.26 8.43
C ALA A 67 -16.80 -2.79 8.06
N ASP A 68 -15.83 -2.10 8.66
CA ASP A 68 -15.50 -0.73 8.28
C ASP A 68 -14.56 -0.73 7.07
N LEU A 69 -13.65 -1.71 6.99
CA LEU A 69 -12.66 -1.81 5.92
C LEU A 69 -12.32 -3.27 5.62
N ALA A 70 -12.17 -3.59 4.33
CA ALA A 70 -11.56 -4.83 3.86
C ALA A 70 -10.19 -4.54 3.23
N PHE A 71 -9.16 -5.22 3.74
CA PHE A 71 -7.80 -5.19 3.23
C PHE A 71 -7.52 -6.46 2.43
N ASN A 72 -7.49 -6.33 1.11
CA ASN A 72 -7.23 -7.41 0.18
C ASN A 72 -5.73 -7.58 -0.06
N THR A 73 -5.20 -8.73 0.32
CA THR A 73 -3.79 -9.09 0.13
C THR A 73 -3.59 -10.16 -0.93
N LEU A 74 -4.65 -10.55 -1.64
CA LEU A 74 -4.59 -11.55 -2.69
C LEU A 74 -3.85 -10.99 -3.92
N THR A 75 -2.69 -11.55 -4.23
CA THR A 75 -1.90 -11.23 -5.44
C THR A 75 -2.38 -12.07 -6.63
N THR A 76 -3.66 -11.94 -6.98
CA THR A 76 -4.36 -12.76 -7.97
C THR A 76 -4.63 -11.97 -9.26
N ARG A 77 -5.46 -12.50 -10.17
CA ARG A 77 -5.78 -11.86 -11.45
C ARG A 77 -6.54 -10.55 -11.22
N ASP A 78 -6.48 -9.62 -12.17
CA ASP A 78 -7.23 -8.35 -12.10
C ASP A 78 -8.71 -8.57 -11.82
N ALA A 79 -9.32 -9.57 -12.47
CA ALA A 79 -10.72 -9.92 -12.28
C ALA A 79 -11.06 -10.33 -10.83
N ASP A 80 -10.12 -10.95 -10.12
CA ASP A 80 -10.33 -11.39 -8.74
C ASP A 80 -10.27 -10.21 -7.78
N ILE A 81 -9.30 -9.31 -7.98
CA ILE A 81 -9.19 -8.07 -7.21
C ILE A 81 -10.43 -7.20 -7.40
N LEU A 82 -10.91 -7.04 -8.64
CA LEU A 82 -12.14 -6.29 -8.93
C LEU A 82 -13.38 -6.96 -8.34
N ARG A 83 -13.44 -8.30 -8.27
CA ARG A 83 -14.54 -9.02 -7.60
C ARG A 83 -14.57 -8.71 -6.11
N VAL A 84 -13.42 -8.78 -5.44
CA VAL A 84 -13.32 -8.47 -4.02
C VAL A 84 -13.73 -7.01 -3.78
N ALA A 85 -13.15 -6.07 -4.54
CA ALA A 85 -13.48 -4.65 -4.43
C ALA A 85 -14.99 -4.39 -4.62
N GLY A 86 -15.60 -4.95 -5.67
CA GLY A 86 -17.02 -4.80 -5.94
C GLY A 86 -17.91 -5.35 -4.82
N ALA A 87 -17.58 -6.51 -4.27
CA ALA A 87 -18.32 -7.11 -3.15
C ALA A 87 -18.15 -6.32 -1.84
N THR A 88 -16.95 -5.77 -1.58
CA THR A 88 -16.68 -4.89 -0.43
C THR A 88 -17.47 -3.58 -0.52
N ILE A 89 -17.48 -2.94 -1.70
CA ILE A 89 -18.25 -1.71 -1.95
C ILE A 89 -19.74 -1.97 -1.76
N ALA A 90 -20.27 -3.07 -2.30
CA ALA A 90 -21.67 -3.46 -2.13
C ALA A 90 -22.05 -3.73 -0.66
N ALA A 91 -21.08 -4.09 0.19
CA ALA A 91 -21.25 -4.24 1.63
C ALA A 91 -21.16 -2.91 2.40
N GLY A 92 -20.81 -1.80 1.74
CA GLY A 92 -20.66 -0.47 2.34
C GLY A 92 -19.35 -0.27 3.10
N ALA A 93 -18.33 -1.10 2.86
CA ALA A 93 -17.04 -1.02 3.53
C ALA A 93 -15.98 -0.33 2.65
N HIS A 94 -15.00 0.30 3.29
CA HIS A 94 -13.79 0.76 2.61
C HIS A 94 -13.01 -0.44 2.04
N TYR A 95 -12.28 -0.20 0.95
CA TYR A 95 -11.44 -1.20 0.32
C TYR A 95 -10.01 -0.71 0.24
N VAL A 96 -9.07 -1.56 0.61
CA VAL A 96 -7.63 -1.34 0.46
C VAL A 96 -7.01 -2.57 -0.17
N ASP A 97 -6.08 -2.41 -1.11
CA ASP A 97 -5.21 -3.50 -1.57
C ASP A 97 -3.74 -3.07 -1.69
N ALA A 98 -2.86 -4.06 -1.74
CA ALA A 98 -1.44 -3.88 -2.06
C ALA A 98 -1.05 -4.65 -3.34
N ALA A 99 -1.99 -4.78 -4.28
CA ALA A 99 -1.75 -5.57 -5.48
C ALA A 99 -0.68 -4.92 -6.38
N ASP A 100 0.32 -5.70 -6.77
CA ASP A 100 1.46 -5.31 -7.61
C ASP A 100 1.26 -5.65 -9.10
N GLY A 101 0.03 -5.96 -9.49
CA GLY A 101 -0.30 -6.44 -10.83
C GLY A 101 0.06 -5.43 -11.93
N ARG A 102 0.40 -5.95 -13.12
CA ARG A 102 0.80 -5.19 -14.34
C ARG A 102 -0.21 -4.11 -14.80
N HIS A 103 -1.39 -4.06 -14.20
CA HIS A 103 -2.54 -3.26 -14.61
C HIS A 103 -3.15 -2.44 -13.46
N GLY A 104 -2.41 -2.20 -12.35
CA GLY A 104 -2.92 -1.38 -11.24
C GLY A 104 -3.44 -0.01 -11.71
N ALA A 105 -2.67 0.67 -12.58
CA ALA A 105 -3.08 1.90 -13.25
C ALA A 105 -4.27 1.69 -14.20
N ASP A 106 -4.26 0.62 -14.99
CA ASP A 106 -5.38 0.26 -15.89
C ASP A 106 -6.69 0.05 -15.12
N ARG A 107 -6.67 -0.43 -13.87
CA ARG A 107 -7.88 -0.54 -13.05
C ARG A 107 -8.41 0.83 -12.63
N LEU A 108 -7.54 1.78 -12.31
CA LEU A 108 -7.92 3.17 -12.02
C LEU A 108 -8.55 3.83 -13.26
N VAL A 109 -7.98 3.59 -14.45
CA VAL A 109 -8.43 4.21 -15.71
C VAL A 109 -9.65 3.50 -16.31
N HIS A 110 -9.70 2.17 -16.26
CA HIS A 110 -10.73 1.33 -16.89
C HIS A 110 -11.78 0.79 -15.91
N GLY A 111 -11.74 1.22 -14.65
CA GLY A 111 -12.77 0.97 -13.64
C GLY A 111 -13.88 2.03 -13.45
N PRO A 112 -14.42 2.78 -14.45
CA PRO A 112 -15.45 3.79 -14.21
C PRO A 112 -16.69 3.28 -13.46
N GLY A 113 -17.05 2.00 -13.63
CA GLY A 113 -18.15 1.39 -12.89
C GLY A 113 -17.85 1.25 -11.39
N LEU A 114 -16.59 0.96 -11.05
CA LEU A 114 -16.14 0.79 -9.67
C LEU A 114 -16.05 2.13 -8.94
N ASP A 115 -15.50 3.17 -9.58
CA ASP A 115 -15.45 4.52 -9.01
C ASP A 115 -16.86 5.05 -8.70
N ARG A 116 -17.80 4.95 -9.66
CA ARG A 116 -19.18 5.37 -9.44
C ARG A 116 -19.84 4.61 -8.30
N ALA A 117 -19.66 3.29 -8.23
CA ALA A 117 -20.21 2.48 -7.16
C ALA A 117 -19.63 2.88 -5.79
N ALA A 118 -18.32 3.09 -5.71
CA ALA A 118 -17.63 3.53 -4.49
C ALA A 118 -18.11 4.91 -4.02
N ARG A 119 -18.24 5.87 -4.93
CA ARG A 119 -18.79 7.20 -4.62
C ARG A 119 -20.24 7.13 -4.16
N ALA A 120 -21.07 6.34 -4.83
CA ALA A 120 -22.48 6.16 -4.46
C ALA A 120 -22.64 5.50 -3.08
N ALA A 121 -21.76 4.56 -2.74
CA ALA A 121 -21.71 3.94 -1.41
C ALA A 121 -21.04 4.83 -0.35
N GLY A 122 -20.43 5.95 -0.74
CA GLY A 122 -19.72 6.85 0.18
C GLY A 122 -18.43 6.25 0.75
N VAL A 123 -17.82 5.28 0.05
CA VAL A 123 -16.62 4.58 0.51
C VAL A 123 -15.37 4.99 -0.26
N THR A 124 -14.22 4.65 0.31
CA THR A 124 -12.89 4.85 -0.26
C THR A 124 -12.39 3.50 -0.77
N VAL A 125 -11.89 3.48 -2.00
CA VAL A 125 -11.27 2.32 -2.63
C VAL A 125 -9.84 2.72 -2.98
N LEU A 126 -8.90 2.38 -2.10
CA LEU A 126 -7.48 2.68 -2.24
C LEU A 126 -6.75 1.46 -2.80
N MET A 127 -6.24 1.57 -4.03
CA MET A 127 -5.52 0.49 -4.69
C MET A 127 -4.01 0.71 -4.67
N GLY A 128 -3.24 -0.36 -4.56
CA GLY A 128 -1.79 -0.32 -4.71
C GLY A 128 -1.04 0.35 -3.56
N ILE A 129 -1.50 0.25 -2.30
CA ILE A 129 -0.81 0.84 -1.14
C ILE A 129 0.22 -0.12 -0.52
N GLY A 130 1.13 -0.61 -1.36
CA GLY A 130 2.24 -1.48 -0.95
C GLY A 130 3.56 -0.72 -0.84
N PHE A 131 4.63 -1.38 -1.32
CA PHE A 131 5.92 -0.72 -1.47
C PHE A 131 6.07 -0.05 -2.85
N SER A 132 5.85 -0.83 -3.92
CA SER A 132 5.86 -0.34 -5.30
C SER A 132 4.92 -1.21 -6.13
N PRO A 133 3.71 -0.73 -6.48
CA PRO A 133 3.15 0.61 -6.18
C PRO A 133 2.92 0.87 -4.68
N GLY A 134 2.72 2.13 -4.30
CA GLY A 134 2.46 2.55 -2.92
C GLY A 134 3.48 3.56 -2.40
N LEU A 135 4.33 3.15 -1.48
CA LEU A 135 5.35 4.03 -0.88
C LEU A 135 6.23 4.73 -1.93
N THR A 136 6.64 4.03 -3.00
CA THR A 136 7.43 4.64 -4.07
C THR A 136 6.66 5.69 -4.85
N ASP A 137 5.34 5.56 -4.96
CA ASP A 137 4.50 6.49 -5.73
C ASP A 137 4.27 7.77 -4.92
N LEU A 138 4.11 7.64 -3.60
CA LEU A 138 4.10 8.79 -2.69
C LEU A 138 5.46 9.51 -2.72
N ILE A 139 6.58 8.78 -2.65
CA ILE A 139 7.91 9.40 -2.77
C ILE A 139 8.12 10.06 -4.14
N ALA A 140 7.56 9.50 -5.21
CA ALA A 140 7.55 10.13 -6.52
C ALA A 140 6.76 11.44 -6.52
N GLY A 141 5.57 11.46 -5.91
CA GLY A 141 4.81 12.70 -5.68
C GLY A 141 5.59 13.74 -4.88
N TRP A 142 6.25 13.31 -3.80
CA TRP A 142 7.12 14.19 -3.00
C TRP A 142 8.29 14.75 -3.80
N ALA A 143 8.92 13.93 -4.65
CA ALA A 143 9.97 14.40 -5.55
C ALA A 143 9.43 15.42 -6.56
N ALA A 144 8.24 15.17 -7.12
CA ALA A 144 7.60 16.05 -8.09
C ALA A 144 7.31 17.45 -7.55
N GLN A 145 7.01 17.58 -6.25
CA GLN A 145 6.83 18.88 -5.57
C GLN A 145 8.10 19.77 -5.57
N SER A 146 9.26 19.25 -5.99
CA SER A 146 10.50 20.02 -6.09
C SER A 146 10.68 20.77 -7.41
N PHE A 147 9.75 20.64 -8.37
CA PHE A 147 9.90 21.12 -9.74
C PHE A 147 8.79 22.09 -10.14
N ASP A 148 9.09 23.01 -11.06
CA ASP A 148 8.15 24.03 -11.54
C ASP A 148 7.08 23.43 -12.48
N SER A 149 7.41 22.30 -13.11
CA SER A 149 6.53 21.52 -13.99
C SER A 149 6.71 20.03 -13.74
N ALA A 150 5.78 19.21 -14.24
CA ALA A 150 5.83 17.76 -14.09
C ALA A 150 7.20 17.18 -14.55
N PRO A 151 7.99 16.58 -13.64
CA PRO A 151 9.28 16.00 -14.01
C PRO A 151 9.13 14.62 -14.65
N GLU A 152 10.17 14.17 -15.33
CA GLU A 152 10.38 12.75 -15.62
C GLU A 152 10.64 12.01 -14.29
N ILE A 153 9.92 10.91 -14.04
CA ILE A 153 10.09 10.09 -12.84
C ILE A 153 10.50 8.67 -13.25
N ALA A 154 11.58 8.18 -12.65
CA ALA A 154 12.03 6.80 -12.78
C ALA A 154 12.13 6.14 -11.40
N ILE A 155 11.37 5.06 -11.19
CA ILE A 155 11.45 4.22 -10.00
C ILE A 155 12.34 3.01 -10.33
N ARG A 156 13.34 2.77 -9.50
CA ARG A 156 14.30 1.67 -9.65
C ARG A 156 14.28 0.82 -8.39
N LYS A 157 14.18 -0.49 -8.55
CA LYS A 157 14.28 -1.46 -7.45
C LYS A 157 15.21 -2.58 -7.88
N THR A 158 16.20 -2.87 -7.06
CA THR A 158 17.17 -3.93 -7.31
C THR A 158 17.27 -4.80 -6.07
N ARG A 159 17.17 -6.12 -6.26
CA ARG A 159 17.47 -7.07 -5.19
C ARG A 159 18.98 -7.25 -5.11
N GLY A 160 19.55 -7.06 -3.94
CA GLY A 160 20.97 -7.21 -3.69
C GLY A 160 21.25 -7.95 -2.38
N HIS A 161 22.53 -8.11 -2.10
CA HIS A 161 22.99 -8.63 -0.81
C HIS A 161 23.81 -7.54 -0.14
N ARG A 162 23.44 -7.20 1.09
CA ARG A 162 24.23 -6.32 1.93
C ARG A 162 25.12 -7.17 2.82
N CYS A 163 26.43 -6.98 2.68
CA CYS A 163 27.45 -7.57 3.52
C CYS A 163 28.08 -6.46 4.36
N LEU A 164 27.77 -6.42 5.65
CA LEU A 164 28.44 -5.52 6.59
C LEU A 164 29.57 -6.28 7.30
N PRO A 165 30.71 -5.63 7.62
CA PRO A 165 31.79 -6.26 8.36
C PRO A 165 31.26 -6.92 9.64
N GLY A 166 31.59 -8.20 9.84
CA GLY A 166 31.16 -8.98 11.02
C GLY A 166 29.69 -9.42 11.02
N GLN A 167 28.95 -9.26 9.92
CA GLN A 167 27.56 -9.69 9.80
C GLN A 167 27.38 -10.68 8.64
N ALA A 168 26.48 -11.65 8.81
CA ALA A 168 26.06 -12.51 7.72
C ALA A 168 25.44 -11.67 6.60
N ALA A 169 25.70 -12.03 5.34
CA ALA A 169 25.10 -11.37 4.19
C ALA A 169 23.57 -11.45 4.28
N ARG A 170 22.91 -10.30 4.15
CA ARG A 170 21.45 -10.21 4.17
C ARG A 170 20.97 -9.87 2.78
N THR A 171 19.96 -10.59 2.30
CA THR A 171 19.26 -10.19 1.09
C THR A 171 18.47 -8.92 1.40
N GLU A 172 18.69 -7.85 0.66
CA GLU A 172 18.00 -6.57 0.81
C GLU A 172 17.56 -6.08 -0.57
N SER A 173 16.55 -5.22 -0.64
CA SER A 173 16.27 -4.49 -1.87
C SER A 173 16.79 -3.07 -1.73
N THR A 174 17.60 -2.62 -2.68
CA THR A 174 17.88 -1.20 -2.85
C THR A 174 16.84 -0.61 -3.78
N TRP A 175 16.48 0.65 -3.54
CA TRP A 175 15.50 1.32 -4.35
C TRP A 175 15.83 2.81 -4.48
N GLN A 176 15.41 3.39 -5.59
CA GLN A 176 15.55 4.81 -5.87
C GLN A 176 14.31 5.32 -6.58
N VAL A 177 13.90 6.54 -6.23
CA VAL A 177 13.00 7.36 -7.02
C VAL A 177 13.82 8.53 -7.54
N VAL A 178 13.94 8.63 -8.86
CA VAL A 178 14.72 9.66 -9.53
C VAL A 178 13.74 10.55 -10.28
N ALA A 179 13.69 11.82 -9.92
CA ALA A 179 12.95 12.85 -10.64
C ALA A 179 13.92 13.79 -11.37
N ARG A 180 13.62 14.13 -12.62
CA ARG A 180 14.41 15.03 -13.48
C ARG A 180 13.47 16.03 -14.14
N GLY A 181 13.80 17.29 -14.05
CA GLY A 181 12.98 18.37 -14.59
C GLY A 181 13.61 19.72 -14.34
N GLU A 182 12.82 20.79 -14.49
CA GLU A 182 13.26 22.15 -14.22
C GLU A 182 12.77 22.61 -12.83
N ALA A 183 13.66 23.24 -12.07
CA ALA A 183 13.33 23.89 -10.81
C ALA A 183 14.08 25.23 -10.72
N GLY A 184 13.35 26.33 -10.54
CA GLY A 184 13.92 27.68 -10.54
C GLY A 184 14.65 28.03 -11.83
N GLY A 185 14.16 27.57 -12.99
CA GLY A 185 14.81 27.81 -14.29
C GLY A 185 16.06 26.95 -14.57
N ARG A 186 16.37 25.96 -13.72
CA ARG A 186 17.55 25.09 -13.87
C ARG A 186 17.18 23.63 -13.99
N ALA A 187 17.83 22.94 -14.92
CA ALA A 187 17.77 21.49 -15.01
C ALA A 187 18.25 20.88 -13.69
N THR A 188 17.36 20.16 -13.03
CA THR A 188 17.53 19.65 -11.68
C THR A 188 17.23 18.17 -11.64
N ARG A 189 17.94 17.46 -10.77
CA ARG A 189 17.71 16.05 -10.47
C ARG A 189 17.53 15.88 -8.97
N VAL A 190 16.42 15.28 -8.58
CA VAL A 190 16.12 14.88 -7.20
C VAL A 190 16.14 13.36 -7.13
N VAL A 191 16.85 12.81 -6.15
CA VAL A 191 16.94 11.36 -5.93
C VAL A 191 16.59 11.06 -4.50
N PHE A 192 15.53 10.29 -4.31
CA PHE A 192 15.25 9.61 -3.06
C PHE A 192 15.74 8.18 -3.15
N GLY A 193 16.31 7.64 -2.07
CA GLY A 193 16.71 6.25 -2.03
C GLY A 193 16.91 5.70 -0.63
N GLY A 194 16.79 4.38 -0.54
CA GLY A 194 16.89 3.66 0.71
C GLY A 194 17.15 2.18 0.51
N PHE A 195 17.15 1.46 1.64
CA PHE A 195 17.26 0.01 1.70
C PHE A 195 15.97 -0.53 2.33
N ALA A 196 15.42 -1.58 1.73
CA ALA A 196 14.32 -2.36 2.29
C ALA A 196 14.87 -3.73 2.72
N GLY A 197 15.00 -3.94 4.03
CA GLY A 197 15.46 -5.19 4.61
C GLY A 197 14.33 -6.22 4.82
N HIS A 198 14.68 -7.48 5.07
CA HIS A 198 13.71 -8.56 5.33
C HIS A 198 12.97 -8.43 6.67
N ASN A 199 13.46 -7.64 7.63
CA ASN A 199 12.93 -7.61 9.00
C ASN A 199 11.78 -6.61 9.22
N HIS A 200 11.63 -5.62 8.34
CA HIS A 200 10.58 -4.60 8.41
C HIS A 200 10.06 -4.36 6.99
N SER A 201 8.89 -4.94 6.70
CA SER A 201 8.25 -4.74 5.41
C SER A 201 7.67 -3.34 5.33
N LEU A 202 8.39 -2.45 4.65
CA LEU A 202 7.89 -1.12 4.29
C LEU A 202 6.52 -1.21 3.60
N ALA A 203 6.25 -2.28 2.84
CA ALA A 203 4.94 -2.51 2.24
C ALA A 203 3.85 -2.68 3.31
N ALA A 204 4.10 -3.49 4.34
CA ALA A 204 3.12 -3.78 5.38
C ALA A 204 2.85 -2.54 6.26
N HIS A 205 3.90 -1.77 6.59
CA HIS A 205 3.73 -0.48 7.28
C HIS A 205 2.94 0.52 6.44
N THR A 206 3.24 0.64 5.15
CA THR A 206 2.52 1.56 4.24
C THR A 206 1.02 1.24 4.22
N ALA A 207 0.66 -0.04 4.10
CA ALA A 207 -0.75 -0.46 4.13
C ALA A 207 -1.40 -0.21 5.50
N ALA A 208 -0.74 -0.57 6.61
CA ALA A 208 -1.29 -0.41 7.96
C ALA A 208 -1.55 1.07 8.30
N VAL A 209 -0.61 1.95 7.98
CA VAL A 209 -0.74 3.40 8.20
C VAL A 209 -1.89 3.98 7.37
N ALA A 210 -2.02 3.57 6.10
CA ALA A 210 -3.13 4.03 5.26
C ALA A 210 -4.50 3.53 5.75
N ILE A 211 -4.57 2.30 6.27
CA ILE A 211 -5.79 1.75 6.88
C ILE A 211 -6.19 2.59 8.10
N ASP A 212 -5.24 2.92 8.97
CA ASP A 212 -5.49 3.78 10.13
C ASP A 212 -5.95 5.18 9.73
N ASP A 213 -5.36 5.76 8.68
CA ASP A 213 -5.74 7.07 8.17
C ASP A 213 -7.16 7.08 7.58
N ILE A 214 -7.56 6.04 6.85
CA ILE A 214 -8.94 5.91 6.35
C ILE A 214 -9.91 5.79 7.53
N LEU A 215 -9.61 4.92 8.49
CA LEU A 215 -10.50 4.62 9.62
C LEU A 215 -10.60 5.74 10.66
N SER A 216 -9.55 6.54 10.81
CA SER A 216 -9.53 7.73 11.67
C SER A 216 -10.12 8.98 10.99
N GLY A 217 -10.37 8.92 9.68
CA GLY A 217 -10.88 10.04 8.90
C GLY A 217 -9.83 11.06 8.46
N MET A 218 -8.53 10.72 8.56
CA MET A 218 -7.47 11.53 7.92
C MET A 218 -7.52 11.43 6.39
N ILE A 219 -7.86 10.26 5.85
CA ILE A 219 -8.18 10.08 4.43
C ILE A 219 -9.69 10.08 4.26
N THR A 220 -10.22 11.13 3.64
CA THR A 220 -11.68 11.33 3.44
C THR A 220 -12.13 11.17 1.99
N THR A 221 -11.19 11.09 1.04
CA THR A 221 -11.50 10.98 -0.39
C THR A 221 -12.35 9.74 -0.68
N ARG A 222 -13.46 9.93 -1.41
CA ARG A 222 -14.37 8.86 -1.81
C ARG A 222 -14.19 8.51 -3.28
N GLY A 223 -14.51 7.27 -3.63
CA GLY A 223 -14.30 6.73 -4.97
C GLY A 223 -13.05 5.87 -5.06
N LEU A 224 -12.66 5.58 -6.30
CA LEU A 224 -11.48 4.81 -6.66
C LEU A 224 -10.28 5.74 -6.80
N VAL A 225 -9.24 5.49 -6.00
CA VAL A 225 -8.06 6.37 -5.91
C VAL A 225 -6.75 5.60 -5.80
N GLY A 226 -5.69 6.19 -6.34
CA GLY A 226 -4.32 5.81 -5.99
C GLY A 226 -3.82 6.59 -4.77
N PRO A 227 -2.72 6.16 -4.13
CA PRO A 227 -2.15 6.82 -2.95
C PRO A 227 -1.90 8.32 -3.18
N GLN A 228 -1.37 8.69 -4.35
CA GLN A 228 -1.05 10.07 -4.70
C GLN A 228 -2.28 11.00 -4.80
N ASP A 229 -3.49 10.44 -4.93
CA ASP A 229 -4.72 11.23 -5.10
C ASP A 229 -5.38 11.58 -3.76
N CYS A 230 -4.96 10.94 -2.66
CA CYS A 230 -5.63 11.10 -1.36
C CYS A 230 -4.69 11.18 -0.15
N ILE A 231 -3.38 11.10 -0.33
CA ILE A 231 -2.38 11.12 0.75
C ILE A 231 -1.38 12.24 0.49
N GLU A 232 -1.13 13.09 1.47
CA GLU A 232 -0.05 14.08 1.42
C GLU A 232 1.31 13.36 1.56
N PRO A 233 2.20 13.42 0.56
CA PRO A 233 3.36 12.53 0.49
C PRO A 233 4.34 12.60 1.65
N GLU A 234 4.88 13.79 1.94
CA GLU A 234 5.95 13.98 2.93
C GLU A 234 5.61 13.46 4.34
N PRO A 235 4.54 13.96 5.00
CA PRO A 235 4.21 13.52 6.37
C PRO A 235 3.89 12.03 6.44
N PHE A 236 3.21 11.48 5.42
CA PHE A 236 2.88 10.05 5.38
C PHE A 236 4.14 9.19 5.25
N VAL A 237 5.02 9.51 4.29
CA VAL A 237 6.27 8.78 4.06
C VAL A 237 7.16 8.80 5.30
N LEU A 238 7.30 9.96 5.95
CA LEU A 238 8.12 10.07 7.15
C LEU A 238 7.59 9.22 8.30
N ARG A 239 6.27 9.18 8.53
CA ARG A 239 5.65 8.32 9.55
C ARG A 239 5.85 6.83 9.26
N VAL A 240 5.64 6.39 8.02
CA VAL A 240 5.89 5.00 7.61
C VAL A 240 7.33 4.58 7.87
N LEU A 241 8.30 5.46 7.56
CA LEU A 241 9.72 5.18 7.77
C LEU A 241 10.08 5.11 9.25
N ASP A 242 9.54 6.02 10.06
CA ASP A 242 9.74 6.04 11.51
C ASP A 242 9.22 4.74 12.16
N GLU A 243 7.97 4.36 11.87
CA GLU A 243 7.37 3.13 12.38
C GLU A 243 8.12 1.86 11.92
N ALA A 244 8.65 1.88 10.69
CA ALA A 244 9.43 0.78 10.13
C ALA A 244 10.90 0.78 10.58
N GLY A 245 11.34 1.75 11.40
CA GLY A 245 12.74 1.91 11.80
C GLY A 245 13.69 2.07 10.60
N SER A 246 13.20 2.67 9.52
CA SER A 246 13.87 2.82 8.24
C SER A 246 14.30 4.27 7.99
N SER A 247 15.28 4.47 7.12
CA SER A 247 15.76 5.80 6.77
C SER A 247 15.68 6.06 5.27
N LEU A 248 15.47 7.32 4.92
CA LEU A 248 15.40 7.81 3.55
C LEU A 248 16.48 8.86 3.33
N ARG A 249 17.16 8.76 2.19
CA ARG A 249 18.13 9.78 1.76
C ARG A 249 17.57 10.54 0.58
N ARG A 250 17.70 11.86 0.60
CA ARG A 250 17.38 12.77 -0.50
C ARG A 250 18.67 13.42 -0.99
N PHE A 251 18.90 13.38 -2.29
CA PHE A 251 19.97 14.10 -2.97
C PHE A 251 19.36 15.01 -4.02
N THR A 252 19.84 16.26 -4.07
CA THR A 252 19.44 17.24 -5.08
C THR A 252 20.69 17.73 -5.80
N SER A 253 20.67 17.74 -7.12
CA SER A 253 21.79 18.22 -7.95
C SER A 253 21.28 18.97 -9.17
N GLU A 254 21.91 20.09 -9.50
CA GLU A 254 21.71 20.76 -10.78
C GLU A 254 22.48 20.00 -11.87
N THR A 255 21.88 19.87 -13.05
CA THR A 255 22.48 19.24 -14.22
C THR A 255 22.83 20.33 -15.22
N THR A 256 24.04 20.29 -15.75
CA THR A 256 24.47 21.19 -16.83
C THR A 256 24.94 20.30 -17.96
N ASP A 257 24.30 20.41 -19.11
CA ASP A 257 24.80 19.78 -20.33
C ASP A 257 26.05 20.53 -20.76
N ILE A 258 27.17 19.81 -20.90
CA ILE A 258 28.48 20.41 -21.20
C ILE A 258 28.75 20.42 -22.71
N LEU A 259 27.95 19.71 -23.53
CA LEU A 259 28.10 19.59 -24.99
C LEU A 259 26.78 19.33 -25.70
#